data_AF-A0A832JRP4-F1
#
_entry.id   AF-A0A832JRP4-F1
#
_cell.length_a   1.000
_cell.length_b   1.000
_cell.length_c   1.000
_cell.angle_alpha   90.00
_cell.angle_beta   90.00
_cell.angle_gamma   90.00
#
_symmetry.space_group_name_H-M   'P 1'
#
loop_
_entity.id
_entity.type
_entity.pdbx_description
1 polymer ?
#
loop_
_entity_poly.entity_id
_entity_poly.type
_entity_poly.pdbx_seq_one_letter_code
_entity_poly.pdbx_strand_id
1 'polypeptide(L)'
;MGSGPLGNERALTEWIRKVLKELEVLVVKHGLRAPAVYAVVFFDDRSMPSERSALKLSDDVFIGEGYIAIKITNVLPLLVERVAAGYFALSLIASGESPNPDRVWYLARKAVVPVLARLALSS
;
A
#
# COMPACT_ATOMS: atom_id res chain seq x y z
N MET A 1 14.58 -8.17 31.37
CA MET A 1 13.45 -7.39 30.82
C MET A 1 13.96 -6.55 29.67
N GLY A 2 13.43 -6.72 28.47
CA GLY A 2 13.88 -5.99 27.28
C GLY A 2 13.19 -6.46 26.01
N SER A 3 11.93 -6.06 25.87
CA SER A 3 11.15 -5.87 24.64
C SER A 3 11.41 -6.84 23.47
N GLY A 4 10.55 -7.85 23.34
CA GLY A 4 10.43 -8.64 22.11
C GLY A 4 9.91 -7.83 20.90
N PRO A 5 9.82 -8.47 19.71
CA PRO A 5 9.55 -7.83 18.40
C PRO A 5 8.24 -7.04 18.29
N LEU A 6 7.35 -7.19 19.27
CA LEU A 6 6.03 -6.53 19.36
C LEU A 6 6.09 -5.00 19.43
N GLY A 7 7.23 -4.40 19.80
CA GLY A 7 7.40 -2.94 19.83
C GLY A 7 7.52 -2.30 18.44
N ASN A 8 8.05 -3.03 17.46
CA ASN A 8 8.26 -2.55 16.09
C ASN A 8 7.03 -2.82 15.19
N GLU A 9 6.39 -3.97 15.37
CA GLU A 9 5.21 -4.36 14.58
C GLU A 9 4.00 -3.46 14.81
N ARG A 10 3.75 -3.06 16.07
CA ARG A 10 2.68 -2.10 16.38
C ARG A 10 2.94 -0.74 15.75
N ALA A 11 4.17 -0.23 15.86
CA ALA A 11 4.54 1.06 15.28
C ALA A 11 4.38 1.05 13.75
N LEU A 12 4.84 -0.02 13.10
CA LEU A 12 4.67 -0.22 11.66
C LEU A 12 3.19 -0.32 11.27
N THR A 13 2.38 -1.06 12.03
CA THR A 13 0.94 -1.20 11.78
C THR A 13 0.22 0.15 11.89
N GLU A 14 0.50 0.93 12.94
CA GLU A 14 -0.06 2.28 13.07
C GLU A 14 0.39 3.20 11.93
N TRP A 15 1.66 3.10 11.54
CA TRP A 15 2.20 3.89 10.45
C TRP A 15 1.54 3.56 9.12
N ILE A 16 1.39 2.28 8.78
CA ILE A 16 0.65 1.82 7.59
C ILE A 16 -0.80 2.33 7.64
N ARG A 17 -1.45 2.25 8.81
CA ARG A 17 -2.81 2.78 8.96
C ARG A 17 -2.89 4.28 8.66
N LYS A 18 -1.90 5.07 9.11
CA LYS A 18 -1.81 6.50 8.76
C LYS A 18 -1.63 6.70 7.25
N VAL A 19 -0.75 5.92 6.60
CA VAL A 19 -0.58 5.95 5.13
C VAL A 19 -1.90 5.68 4.41
N LEU A 20 -2.61 4.60 4.79
CA LEU A 20 -3.88 4.23 4.15
C LEU A 20 -4.93 5.33 4.28
N LYS A 21 -5.02 6.00 5.44
CA LYS A 21 -5.92 7.15 5.65
C LYS A 21 -5.59 8.33 4.72
N GLU A 22 -4.30 8.63 4.54
CA GLU A 22 -3.90 9.70 3.62
C GLU A 22 -4.18 9.33 2.16
N LEU A 23 -4.00 8.07 1.80
CA LEU A 23 -4.33 7.56 0.47
C LEU A 23 -5.83 7.58 0.19
N GLU A 24 -6.68 7.31 1.18
CA GLU A 24 -8.13 7.41 1.05
C GLU A 24 -8.55 8.81 0.58
N VAL A 25 -8.00 9.86 1.22
CA VAL A 25 -8.26 11.26 0.83
C VAL A 25 -7.81 11.53 -0.61
N LEU A 26 -6.67 10.98 -1.04
CA LEU A 26 -6.15 11.17 -2.39
C LEU A 26 -6.98 10.42 -3.44
N VAL A 27 -7.38 9.19 -3.17
CA VAL A 27 -8.22 8.37 -4.05
C VAL A 27 -9.55 9.07 -4.31
N VAL A 28 -10.21 9.59 -3.27
CA VAL A 28 -11.45 10.36 -3.41
C VAL A 28 -11.23 11.63 -4.25
N LYS A 29 -10.13 12.35 -4.04
CA LYS A 29 -9.78 13.53 -4.88
C LYS A 29 -9.55 13.18 -6.35
N HIS A 30 -9.13 11.96 -6.64
CA HIS A 30 -8.97 11.44 -8.00
C HIS A 30 -10.27 10.87 -8.60
N GLY A 31 -11.41 11.02 -7.91
CA GLY A 31 -12.71 10.51 -8.38
C GLY A 31 -12.85 8.99 -8.29
N LEU A 32 -11.97 8.33 -7.54
CA LEU A 32 -11.99 6.88 -7.35
C LEU A 32 -12.68 6.50 -6.05
N ARG A 33 -13.16 5.26 -5.97
CA ARG A 33 -13.76 4.72 -4.76
C ARG A 33 -12.68 4.22 -3.81
N ALA A 34 -12.80 4.59 -2.52
CA ALA A 34 -11.96 4.03 -1.47
C ALA A 34 -12.18 2.50 -1.36
N PRO A 35 -11.13 1.67 -1.48
CA PRO A 35 -11.24 0.23 -1.35
C PRO A 35 -11.26 -0.19 0.12
N ALA A 36 -11.88 -1.34 0.40
CA ALA A 36 -11.69 -2.01 1.68
C ALA A 36 -10.30 -2.67 1.69
N VAL A 37 -9.46 -2.31 2.66
CA VAL A 37 -8.14 -2.94 2.88
C VAL A 37 -8.09 -3.45 4.31
N TYR A 38 -8.11 -4.76 4.47
CA TYR A 38 -8.07 -5.46 5.76
C TYR A 38 -6.64 -5.74 6.22
N ALA A 39 -5.72 -5.95 5.28
CA ALA A 39 -4.33 -6.28 5.59
C ALA A 39 -3.34 -5.71 4.58
N VAL A 40 -2.19 -5.28 5.10
CA VAL A 40 -0.97 -5.06 4.31
C VAL A 40 0.06 -6.07 4.79
N VAL A 41 0.53 -6.92 3.88
CA VAL A 41 1.42 -8.05 4.17
C VAL A 41 2.79 -7.78 3.56
N PHE A 42 3.85 -8.04 4.32
CA PHE A 42 5.22 -7.96 3.82
C PHE A 42 5.68 -9.33 3.36
N PHE A 43 6.30 -9.38 2.18
CA PHE A 43 6.93 -10.61 1.67
C PHE A 43 8.39 -10.40 1.30
N ASP A 44 9.10 -11.51 1.19
CA ASP A 44 10.44 -11.67 0.63
C ASP A 44 10.42 -12.73 -0.48
N ASP A 45 11.59 -13.03 -1.06
CA ASP A 45 11.69 -13.99 -2.18
C ASP A 45 11.27 -15.43 -1.79
N ARG A 46 11.18 -15.75 -0.50
CA ARG A 46 10.76 -17.07 0.01
C ARG A 46 9.26 -17.15 0.30
N SER A 47 8.60 -16.00 0.42
CA SER A 47 7.20 -15.85 0.83
C SER A 47 6.35 -15.11 -0.22
N MET A 48 6.86 -15.01 -1.44
CA MET A 48 6.21 -14.34 -2.55
C MET A 48 4.82 -14.94 -2.84
N PRO A 49 3.76 -14.11 -2.92
CA PRO A 49 2.42 -14.60 -3.25
C PRO A 49 2.39 -15.29 -4.62
N SER A 50 1.59 -16.35 -4.73
CA SER A 50 1.35 -17.00 -6.03
C SER A 50 0.36 -16.20 -6.87
N GLU A 51 0.50 -16.22 -8.20
CA GLU A 51 -0.45 -15.56 -9.11
C GLU A 51 -1.86 -16.17 -9.08
N ARG A 52 -2.01 -17.39 -8.53
CA ARG A 52 -3.33 -18.01 -8.31
C ARG A 52 -4.08 -17.38 -7.13
N SER A 53 -3.37 -16.76 -6.20
CA SER A 53 -3.92 -16.18 -4.97
C SER A 53 -3.97 -14.65 -4.98
N ALA A 54 -3.26 -14.01 -5.90
CA ALA A 54 -3.11 -12.57 -5.97
C ALA A 54 -2.86 -12.11 -7.41
N LEU A 55 -3.41 -10.96 -7.77
CA LEU A 55 -3.04 -10.24 -8.98
C LEU A 55 -1.66 -9.60 -8.79
N LYS A 56 -0.73 -9.92 -9.69
CA LYS A 56 0.60 -9.31 -9.75
C LYS A 56 0.51 -7.93 -10.44
N LEU A 57 0.84 -6.86 -9.71
CA LEU A 57 0.97 -5.51 -10.29
C LEU A 57 2.41 -5.23 -10.74
N SER A 58 3.38 -5.73 -9.98
CA SER A 58 4.81 -5.72 -10.30
C SER A 58 5.51 -6.84 -9.53
N ASP A 59 6.82 -7.00 -9.68
CA ASP A 59 7.61 -7.93 -8.86
C ASP A 59 7.59 -7.57 -7.35
N ASP A 60 7.21 -6.33 -7.03
CA ASP A 60 7.21 -5.79 -5.68
C ASP A 60 5.82 -5.70 -5.05
N VAL A 61 4.74 -5.79 -5.83
CA VAL A 61 3.38 -5.51 -5.36
C VAL A 61 2.40 -6.51 -5.94
N PHE A 62 1.66 -7.14 -5.04
CA PHE A 62 0.56 -8.05 -5.32
C PHE A 62 -0.69 -7.55 -4.59
N ILE A 63 -1.85 -7.76 -5.19
CA ILE A 63 -3.13 -7.44 -4.56
C ILE A 63 -4.07 -8.64 -4.63
N GLY A 64 -4.91 -8.79 -3.62
CA GLY A 64 -6.03 -9.72 -3.67
C GLY A 64 -7.24 -9.09 -3.00
N GLU A 65 -8.27 -9.89 -2.75
CA GLU A 65 -9.51 -9.40 -2.17
C GLU A 65 -9.26 -8.83 -0.76
N GLY A 66 -9.27 -7.50 -0.67
CA GLY A 66 -9.09 -6.76 0.57
C GLY A 66 -7.69 -6.81 1.19
N TYR A 67 -6.65 -7.21 0.46
CA TYR A 67 -5.27 -7.15 0.95
C TYR A 67 -4.26 -6.65 -0.08
N ILE A 68 -3.19 -6.05 0.42
CA ILE A 68 -2.04 -5.58 -0.36
C ILE A 68 -0.81 -6.32 0.15
N ALA A 69 -0.11 -7.05 -0.71
CA ALA A 69 1.16 -7.67 -0.39
C ALA A 69 2.30 -6.91 -1.06
N ILE A 70 3.29 -6.47 -0.29
CA ILE A 70 4.43 -5.69 -0.77
C ILE A 70 5.77 -6.32 -0.39
N LYS A 71 6.74 -6.25 -1.29
CA LYS A 71 8.10 -6.68 -1.00
C LYS A 71 8.67 -5.79 0.09
N ILE A 72 9.29 -6.41 1.10
CA ILE A 72 9.88 -5.68 2.23
C ILE A 72 10.96 -4.70 1.75
N THR A 73 11.03 -3.52 2.39
CA THR A 73 12.05 -2.51 2.14
C THR A 73 12.21 -1.59 3.35
N ASN A 74 13.44 -1.11 3.57
CA ASN A 74 13.75 -0.11 4.59
C ASN A 74 13.73 1.32 4.03
N VAL A 75 13.48 1.49 2.73
CA VAL A 75 13.42 2.79 2.07
C VAL A 75 12.00 3.34 2.17
N LEU A 76 11.80 4.30 3.06
CA LEU A 76 10.47 4.83 3.40
C LEU A 76 9.66 5.35 2.20
N PRO A 77 10.23 6.14 1.26
CA PRO A 77 9.48 6.58 0.08
C PRO A 77 9.01 5.42 -0.80
N LEU A 78 9.86 4.41 -0.97
CA LEU A 78 9.54 3.21 -1.75
C LEU A 78 8.46 2.37 -1.07
N LEU A 79 8.48 2.29 0.26
CA LEU A 79 7.43 1.65 1.04
C LEU A 79 6.08 2.33 0.79
N VAL A 80 6.02 3.67 0.88
CA VAL A 80 4.81 4.44 0.59
C VAL A 80 4.35 4.21 -0.85
N GLU A 81 5.26 4.25 -1.82
CA GLU A 81 4.93 4.04 -3.24
C GLU A 81 4.29 2.66 -3.48
N ARG A 82 4.86 1.59 -2.89
CA ARG A 82 4.34 0.22 -3.01
C ARG A 82 2.95 0.06 -2.39
N VAL A 83 2.75 0.61 -1.18
CA VAL A 83 1.43 0.63 -0.52
C VAL A 83 0.42 1.41 -1.36
N ALA A 84 0.82 2.59 -1.87
CA ALA A 84 -0.02 3.43 -2.71
C ALA A 84 -0.42 2.72 -4.01
N ALA A 85 0.51 2.03 -4.67
CA ALA A 85 0.23 1.27 -5.89
C ALA A 85 -0.84 0.19 -5.64
N GLY A 86 -0.69 -0.61 -4.58
CA GLY A 86 -1.71 -1.59 -4.20
C GLY A 86 -3.06 -0.95 -3.89
N TYR A 87 -3.07 0.16 -3.16
CA TYR A 87 -4.28 0.87 -2.78
C TYR A 87 -5.02 1.46 -4.00
N PHE A 88 -4.32 2.15 -4.90
CA PHE A 88 -4.91 2.68 -6.13
C PHE A 88 -5.40 1.59 -7.06
N ALA A 89 -4.69 0.46 -7.18
CA ALA A 89 -5.16 -0.66 -7.98
C ALA A 89 -6.45 -1.26 -7.42
N LEU A 90 -6.53 -1.48 -6.10
CA LEU A 90 -7.78 -1.91 -5.45
C LEU A 90 -8.90 -0.88 -5.61
N SER A 91 -8.57 0.41 -5.59
CA SER A 91 -9.54 1.51 -5.83
C SER A 91 -10.11 1.45 -7.25
N LEU A 92 -9.26 1.23 -8.25
CA LEU A 92 -9.68 1.07 -9.65
C LEU A 92 -10.61 -0.14 -9.81
N ILE A 93 -10.24 -1.28 -9.23
CA ILE A 93 -11.09 -2.48 -9.22
C ILE A 93 -12.45 -2.20 -8.54
N ALA A 94 -12.45 -1.53 -7.39
CA ALA A 94 -13.67 -1.15 -6.66
C ALA A 94 -14.56 -0.17 -7.44
N SER A 95 -13.98 0.57 -8.39
CA SER A 95 -14.66 1.45 -9.34
C SER A 95 -15.09 0.72 -10.64
N GLY A 96 -14.86 -0.60 -10.75
CA GLY A 96 -15.21 -1.40 -11.93
C GLY A 96 -14.19 -1.30 -13.07
N GLU A 97 -13.01 -0.74 -12.82
CA GLU A 97 -11.94 -0.58 -13.80
C GLU A 97 -10.90 -1.70 -13.70
N SER A 98 -10.32 -2.11 -14.84
CA SER A 98 -9.13 -2.96 -14.82
C SER A 98 -7.90 -2.13 -14.42
N PRO A 99 -7.08 -2.58 -13.46
CA PRO A 99 -5.94 -1.82 -12.97
C PRO A 99 -4.80 -1.82 -14.00
N ASN A 100 -4.79 -0.82 -14.89
CA ASN A 100 -3.67 -0.59 -15.79
C ASN A 100 -2.39 -0.23 -14.99
N PRO A 101 -1.27 -0.99 -15.14
CA PRO A 101 -0.06 -0.76 -14.36
C PRO A 101 0.49 0.66 -14.46
N ASP A 102 0.55 1.25 -15.66
CA ASP A 102 1.11 2.59 -15.87
C ASP A 102 0.31 3.65 -15.12
N ARG A 103 -1.03 3.56 -15.18
CA ARG A 103 -1.92 4.47 -14.44
C ARG A 103 -1.78 4.29 -12.93
N VAL A 104 -1.72 3.05 -12.46
CA VAL A 104 -1.53 2.74 -11.02
C VAL A 104 -0.23 3.37 -10.52
N TRP A 105 0.89 3.12 -11.20
CA TRP A 105 2.19 3.64 -10.78
C TRP A 105 2.29 5.16 -10.90
N TYR A 106 1.65 5.75 -11.90
CA TYR A 106 1.54 7.21 -12.02
C TYR A 106 0.84 7.83 -10.80
N LEU A 107 -0.31 7.28 -10.39
CA LEU A 107 -1.05 7.74 -9.22
C LEU A 107 -0.26 7.51 -7.92
N ALA A 108 0.35 6.33 -7.78
CA ALA A 108 1.15 5.97 -6.62
C ALA A 108 2.31 6.95 -6.40
N ARG A 109 3.10 7.24 -7.45
CA ARG A 109 4.23 8.18 -7.39
C ARG A 109 3.78 9.60 -7.06
N LYS A 110 2.64 10.03 -7.60
CA LYS A 110 2.05 11.33 -7.26
C LYS A 110 1.62 11.43 -5.80
N ALA A 111 1.27 10.32 -5.16
CA ALA A 111 0.86 10.28 -3.77
C ALA A 111 2.03 10.28 -2.77
N VAL A 112 3.24 9.84 -3.17
CA VAL A 112 4.40 9.68 -2.26
C VAL A 112 4.71 10.96 -1.48
N VAL A 113 4.97 12.07 -2.20
CA VAL A 113 5.38 13.33 -1.55
C VAL A 113 4.27 13.90 -0.65
N PRO A 114 3.00 14.01 -1.11
CA PRO A 114 1.90 14.46 -0.25
C PRO A 114 1.72 13.61 1.02
N VAL A 115 1.81 12.29 0.90
CA VAL A 115 1.65 11.37 2.05
C VAL A 115 2.80 11.58 3.04
N LEU A 116 4.05 11.55 2.58
CA LEU A 116 5.22 11.74 3.45
C LEU A 116 5.18 13.10 4.17
N ALA A 117 4.81 14.17 3.45
CA ALA A 117 4.70 15.50 4.05
C ALA A 117 3.66 15.54 5.19
N ARG A 118 2.50 14.90 5.01
CA ARG A 118 1.45 14.85 6.04
C ARG A 118 1.82 13.98 7.23
N LEU A 119 2.51 12.86 6.99
CA LEU A 119 3.01 12.01 8.06
C LEU A 119 4.04 12.73 8.93
N ALA A 120 4.92 13.54 8.32
CA ALA A 120 5.91 14.35 9.04
C ALA A 120 5.24 15.42 9.93
N LEU A 121 4.10 15.97 9.51
CA LEU A 121 3.32 16.96 10.29
C LEU A 121 2.44 16.33 11.38
N SER A 122 2.20 15.02 11.31
CA SER A 122 1.32 14.27 12.22
C SER A 122 2.09 13.39 13.22
N SER A 123 3.38 13.68 13.39
CA SER A 123 4.34 12.97 14.25
C SER A 123 4.75 13.80 15.44
#